data_AF-A0A8E2E913-F1
#
_entry.id   AF-A0A8E2E913-F1
#
_cell.length_a   1.000
_cell.length_b   1.000
_cell.length_c   1.000
_cell.angle_alpha   90.00
_cell.angle_beta   90.00
_cell.angle_gamma   90.00
#
_symmetry.space_group_name_H-M   'P 1'
#
loop_
_entity.id
_entity.type
_entity.pdbx_description
1 polymer ?
#
loop_
_entity_poly.entity_id
_entity_poly.type
_entity_poly.pdbx_seq_one_letter_code
_entity_poly.pdbx_strand_id
1 'polypeptide(L)'
;MASPIPVILCGQHTAVAERIIAGLLPEYEVIHFILSPSAGASEIPSILAGTFPPTITNLGTQNHSKPPAAIITGSPLYDDAGIAEMRDACKDSAVKVPWLRLDKSKPGPPPGPGKEYGEALVARIKVCLRE
;
A
#
# COMPACT_ATOMS: atom_id res chain seq x y z
N MET A 1 18.64 14.05 8.65
CA MET A 1 17.63 14.13 7.57
C MET A 1 16.95 12.78 7.50
N ALA A 2 15.69 12.68 7.94
CA ALA A 2 14.99 11.39 7.98
C ALA A 2 14.59 11.01 6.55
N SER A 3 15.03 9.84 6.08
CA SER A 3 14.53 9.28 4.82
C SER A 3 13.04 8.99 4.99
N PRO A 4 12.17 9.29 4.01
CA PRO A 4 10.76 8.94 4.10
C PRO A 4 10.62 7.42 4.25
N ILE A 5 9.63 7.00 5.03
CA ILE A 5 9.41 5.59 5.32
C ILE A 5 8.75 4.94 4.09
N PRO A 6 9.36 3.90 3.49
CA PRO A 6 8.83 3.25 2.30
C PRO A 6 7.57 2.46 2.65
N VAL A 7 6.48 2.63 1.90
CA VAL A 7 5.23 1.87 2.06
C VAL A 7 4.74 1.36 0.72
N ILE A 8 4.02 0.23 0.74
CA ILE A 8 3.34 -0.32 -0.43
C ILE A 8 1.89 0.09 -0.37
N LEU A 9 1.33 0.53 -1.49
CA LEU A 9 -0.08 0.88 -1.61
C LEU A 9 -0.76 -0.03 -2.62
N CYS A 10 -1.92 -0.54 -2.27
CA CYS A 10 -2.67 -1.46 -3.10
C CYS A 10 -4.07 -0.88 -3.34
N GLY A 11 -4.47 -0.69 -4.58
CA GLY A 11 -5.74 -0.05 -4.91
C GLY A 11 -6.09 -0.16 -6.38
N GLN A 12 -7.39 -0.09 -6.70
CA GLN A 12 -7.85 -0.20 -8.09
C GLN A 12 -7.77 1.12 -8.88
N HIS A 13 -7.66 2.26 -8.20
CA HIS A 13 -7.66 3.60 -8.81
C HIS A 13 -6.34 4.33 -8.60
N THR A 14 -5.62 4.56 -9.69
CA THR A 14 -4.38 5.35 -9.74
C THR A 14 -4.58 6.79 -9.26
N ALA A 15 -5.67 7.45 -9.66
CA ALA A 15 -5.97 8.83 -9.27
C ALA A 15 -6.13 9.03 -7.74
N VAL A 16 -6.62 8.00 -7.04
CA VAL A 16 -6.71 8.00 -5.57
C VAL A 16 -5.33 7.78 -4.96
N ALA A 17 -4.55 6.86 -5.53
CA ALA A 17 -3.20 6.57 -5.09
C ALA A 17 -2.30 7.80 -5.16
N GLU A 18 -2.31 8.56 -6.26
CA GLU A 18 -1.52 9.80 -6.40
C GLU A 18 -1.83 10.82 -5.30
N ARG A 19 -3.10 10.97 -4.93
CA ARG A 19 -3.51 11.86 -3.83
C ARG A 19 -2.96 11.38 -2.49
N ILE A 20 -2.95 10.07 -2.28
CA ILE A 20 -2.41 9.48 -1.04
C ILE A 20 -0.90 9.67 -0.98
N ILE A 21 -0.19 9.43 -2.08
CA ILE A 21 1.25 9.66 -2.21
C ILE A 21 1.58 11.11 -1.86
N ALA A 22 0.84 12.07 -2.46
CA ALA A 22 1.02 13.49 -2.20
C ALA A 22 0.75 13.88 -0.72
N GLY A 23 -0.20 13.23 -0.05
CA GLY A 23 -0.52 13.50 1.36
C GLY A 23 0.38 12.79 2.38
N LEU A 24 1.02 11.69 1.98
CA LEU A 24 1.94 10.91 2.81
C LEU A 24 3.34 11.54 2.89
N LEU A 25 3.77 12.19 1.82
CA LEU A 25 5.00 12.97 1.81
C LEU A 25 4.92 14.15 2.81
N PRO A 26 6.04 14.55 3.43
CA PRO A 26 7.39 13.98 3.29
C PRO A 26 7.71 12.83 4.27
N GLU A 27 6.76 12.43 5.12
CA GLU A 27 7.01 11.43 6.19
C GLU A 27 7.07 9.99 5.65
N TYR A 28 6.19 9.67 4.70
CA TYR A 28 6.09 8.35 4.09
C TYR A 28 6.19 8.46 2.56
N GLU A 29 6.87 7.49 1.94
CA GLU A 29 7.07 7.40 0.50
C GLU A 29 6.43 6.10 -0.01
N VAL A 30 5.55 6.19 -1.00
CA VAL A 30 5.00 4.99 -1.63
C VAL A 30 6.02 4.48 -2.65
N ILE A 31 6.60 3.32 -2.37
CA ILE A 31 7.61 2.72 -3.25
C ILE A 31 6.98 1.87 -4.35
N HIS A 32 5.82 1.26 -4.08
CA HIS A 32 5.15 0.36 -5.01
C HIS A 32 3.64 0.46 -4.89
N PHE A 33 2.96 0.51 -6.04
CA PHE A 33 1.53 0.55 -6.21
C PHE A 33 1.02 -0.71 -6.92
N ILE A 34 0.05 -1.39 -6.30
CA ILE A 34 -0.48 -2.66 -6.76
C ILE A 34 -1.93 -2.47 -7.18
N LEU A 35 -2.23 -2.77 -8.45
CA LEU A 35 -3.59 -2.66 -8.99
C LEU A 35 -4.46 -3.89 -8.74
N SER A 36 -3.85 -5.07 -8.53
CA SER A 36 -4.60 -6.34 -8.42
C SER A 36 -4.03 -7.26 -7.33
N PRO A 37 -4.87 -8.04 -6.63
CA PRO A 37 -4.41 -8.90 -5.55
C PRO A 37 -3.46 -9.98 -6.05
N SER A 38 -3.75 -10.57 -7.21
CA SER A 38 -2.87 -11.56 -7.83
C SER A 38 -1.49 -10.98 -8.17
N ALA A 39 -1.44 -9.73 -8.65
CA ALA A 39 -0.17 -9.03 -8.83
C ALA A 39 0.53 -8.81 -7.49
N GLY A 40 -0.19 -8.35 -6.45
CA GLY A 40 0.37 -8.19 -5.11
C GLY A 40 0.92 -9.48 -4.52
N ALA A 41 0.28 -10.61 -4.75
CA ALA A 41 0.71 -11.90 -4.22
C ALA A 41 2.04 -12.36 -4.83
N SER A 42 2.36 -11.96 -6.05
CA SER A 42 3.66 -12.27 -6.67
C SER A 42 4.68 -11.15 -6.47
N GLU A 43 4.25 -9.89 -6.56
CA GLU A 43 5.14 -8.74 -6.47
C GLU A 43 5.57 -8.49 -5.03
N ILE A 44 4.67 -8.34 -4.06
CA ILE A 44 5.02 -8.04 -2.65
C ILE A 44 6.11 -8.96 -2.08
N PRO A 45 6.01 -10.30 -2.14
CA PRO A 45 7.06 -11.16 -1.60
C PRO A 45 8.39 -11.00 -2.35
N SER A 46 8.34 -10.76 -3.67
CA SER A 46 9.54 -10.47 -4.46
C SER A 46 10.20 -9.17 -4.00
N ILE A 47 9.41 -8.12 -3.77
CA ILE A 47 9.84 -6.83 -3.20
C ILE A 47 10.48 -7.00 -1.83
N LEU A 48 9.83 -7.76 -0.94
CA LEU A 48 10.35 -8.06 0.39
C LEU A 48 11.66 -8.88 0.32
N ALA A 49 11.80 -9.74 -0.69
CA ALA A 49 13.02 -10.48 -0.98
C ALA A 49 14.11 -9.65 -1.68
N GLY A 50 13.81 -8.40 -2.08
CA GLY A 50 14.73 -7.53 -2.83
C GLY A 50 14.81 -7.83 -4.32
N THR A 51 13.93 -8.69 -4.84
CA THR A 51 13.84 -9.05 -6.26
C THR A 51 12.67 -8.30 -6.89
N PHE A 52 12.91 -7.28 -7.68
CA PHE A 52 11.79 -6.54 -8.28
C PHE A 52 11.37 -7.10 -9.64
N PRO A 53 10.06 -7.40 -9.82
CA PRO A 53 9.52 -7.70 -11.14
C PRO A 53 9.59 -6.47 -12.07
N PRO A 54 9.67 -6.69 -13.40
CA PRO A 54 9.87 -5.63 -14.40
C PRO A 54 8.58 -4.86 -14.72
N THR A 55 7.75 -4.54 -13.73
CA THR A 55 6.57 -3.69 -13.95
C THR A 55 7.02 -2.23 -14.07
N ILE A 56 7.27 -1.82 -15.32
CA ILE A 56 7.79 -0.51 -15.75
C ILE A 56 6.83 0.67 -15.44
N THR A 57 5.55 0.40 -15.15
CA THR A 57 4.53 1.45 -14.94
C THR A 57 3.97 1.36 -13.52
N ASN A 58 4.75 1.82 -12.56
CA ASN A 58 4.31 1.91 -11.19
C ASN A 58 4.25 3.37 -10.71
N LEU A 59 3.20 3.74 -9.96
CA LEU A 59 3.04 5.09 -9.41
C LEU A 59 4.00 5.37 -8.26
N GLY A 60 4.59 4.33 -7.68
CA GLY A 60 5.56 4.46 -6.60
C GLY A 60 6.93 4.92 -7.11
N THR A 61 7.76 5.41 -6.19
CA THR A 61 9.14 5.86 -6.48
C THR A 61 10.08 4.74 -6.91
N GLN A 62 9.63 3.48 -6.78
CA GLN A 62 10.41 2.28 -7.01
C GLN A 62 11.74 2.27 -6.23
N ASN A 63 11.75 2.92 -5.07
CA ASN A 63 12.93 3.04 -4.24
C ASN A 63 13.08 1.81 -3.35
N HIS A 64 13.70 0.78 -3.90
CA HIS A 64 13.87 -0.53 -3.26
C HIS A 64 15.15 -0.61 -2.43
N SER A 65 15.78 0.54 -2.15
CA SER A 65 16.95 0.61 -1.28
C SER A 65 16.66 0.12 0.14
N LYS A 66 15.39 0.11 0.55
CA LYS A 66 14.93 -0.33 1.86
C LYS A 66 13.68 -1.19 1.72
N PRO A 67 13.50 -2.21 2.58
CA PRO A 67 12.26 -2.96 2.61
C PRO A 67 11.10 -2.03 3.00
N PRO A 68 9.89 -2.25 2.45
CA PRO A 68 8.72 -1.51 2.85
C PRO A 68 8.46 -1.69 4.35
N ALA A 69 8.00 -0.64 5.02
CA ALA A 69 7.64 -0.67 6.42
C ALA A 69 6.18 -1.09 6.64
N ALA A 70 5.30 -0.92 5.65
CA ALA A 70 3.90 -1.33 5.73
C ALA A 70 3.28 -1.54 4.35
N ILE A 71 2.24 -2.37 4.30
CA ILE A 71 1.41 -2.60 3.11
C ILE A 71 0.01 -2.06 3.39
N ILE A 72 -0.45 -1.14 2.55
CA ILE A 72 -1.73 -0.47 2.69
C ILE A 72 -2.67 -0.98 1.60
N THR A 73 -3.76 -1.63 1.99
CA THR A 73 -4.80 -2.12 1.07
C THR A 73 -5.98 -1.16 1.07
N GLY A 74 -6.03 -0.35 0.02
CA GLY A 74 -6.86 0.84 -0.15
C GLY A 74 -8.20 0.59 -0.85
N SER A 75 -8.64 -0.65 -1.04
CA SER A 75 -9.88 -0.95 -1.77
C SER A 75 -10.88 -1.72 -0.92
N PRO A 76 -12.13 -1.23 -0.77
CA PRO A 76 -13.21 -1.99 -0.15
C PRO A 76 -13.66 -3.19 -0.99
N LEU A 77 -13.28 -3.22 -2.28
CA LEU A 77 -13.49 -4.34 -3.19
C LEU A 77 -12.40 -5.41 -3.11
N TYR A 78 -11.32 -5.19 -2.34
CA TYR A 78 -10.41 -6.28 -2.04
C TYR A 78 -11.09 -7.20 -1.04
N ASP A 79 -11.56 -8.32 -1.59
CA ASP A 79 -12.11 -9.41 -0.81
C ASP A 79 -11.07 -9.92 0.20
N ASP A 80 -11.56 -10.39 1.34
CA ASP A 80 -10.74 -11.01 2.39
C ASP A 80 -9.85 -12.11 1.79
N ALA A 81 -10.36 -12.85 0.79
CA ALA A 81 -9.61 -13.87 0.08
C ALA A 81 -8.39 -13.32 -0.66
N GLY A 82 -8.50 -12.19 -1.36
CA GLY A 82 -7.39 -11.58 -2.08
C GLY A 82 -6.29 -11.07 -1.13
N ILE A 83 -6.68 -10.53 0.02
CA ILE A 83 -5.73 -10.11 1.06
C ILE A 83 -5.06 -11.31 1.71
N ALA A 84 -5.83 -12.37 2.00
CA ALA A 84 -5.31 -13.60 2.54
C ALA A 84 -4.30 -14.25 1.59
N GLU A 85 -4.58 -14.28 0.28
CA GLU A 85 -3.67 -14.81 -0.74
C GLU A 85 -2.35 -14.03 -0.77
N MET A 86 -2.42 -12.69 -0.83
CA MET A 86 -1.20 -11.88 -0.82
C MET A 86 -0.41 -12.04 0.49
N ARG A 87 -1.13 -12.17 1.63
CA ARG A 87 -0.51 -12.35 2.95
C ARG A 87 0.12 -13.73 3.10
N ASP A 88 -0.52 -14.77 2.57
CA ASP A 88 0.00 -16.13 2.55
C ASP A 88 1.24 -16.21 1.66
N ALA A 89 1.21 -15.57 0.49
CA ALA A 89 2.40 -15.47 -0.37
C ALA A 89 3.57 -14.72 0.29
N CYS A 90 3.27 -13.77 1.18
CA CYS A 90 4.29 -13.06 1.97
C CYS A 90 4.66 -13.78 3.28
N LYS A 91 3.99 -14.88 3.65
CA LYS A 91 4.20 -15.56 4.93
C LYS A 91 5.60 -16.18 5.03
N ASP A 92 6.11 -16.64 3.90
CA ASP A 92 7.47 -17.19 3.74
C ASP A 92 8.54 -16.10 3.56
N SER A 93 8.15 -14.83 3.45
CA SER A 93 9.10 -13.72 3.37
C SER A 93 9.76 -13.45 4.72
N ALA A 94 11.08 -13.28 4.73
CA ALA A 94 11.85 -12.98 5.95
C ALA A 94 11.46 -11.65 6.61
N VAL A 95 10.87 -10.73 5.83
CA VAL A 95 10.45 -9.39 6.29
C VAL A 95 8.97 -9.42 6.65
N LYS A 96 8.68 -9.33 7.96
CA LYS A 96 7.31 -9.19 8.46
C LYS A 96 6.89 -7.72 8.45
N VAL A 97 6.07 -7.34 7.49
CA VAL A 97 5.50 -6.00 7.41
C VAL A 97 4.04 -5.99 7.91
N PRO A 98 3.61 -4.97 8.65
CA PRO A 98 2.22 -4.76 9.01
C PRO A 98 1.35 -4.49 7.77
N TRP A 99 0.16 -5.10 7.76
CA TRP A 99 -0.84 -4.93 6.71
C TRP A 99 -1.93 -4.00 7.23
N LEU A 100 -1.96 -2.78 6.71
CA LEU A 100 -3.06 -1.85 6.92
C LEU A 100 -4.18 -2.21 5.95
N ARG A 101 -5.25 -2.76 6.50
CA ARG A 101 -6.51 -2.90 5.77
C ARG A 101 -7.43 -1.73 6.09
N LEU A 102 -8.04 -1.16 5.06
CA LEU A 102 -9.20 -0.32 5.28
C LEU A 102 -10.33 -1.15 5.87
N ASP A 103 -10.50 -0.98 7.17
CA ASP A 103 -11.63 -1.49 7.92
C ASP A 103 -12.96 -1.20 7.19
N LYS A 104 -13.63 -2.26 6.72
CA LYS A 104 -14.95 -2.22 6.05
C LYS A 104 -16.09 -1.96 7.04
N SER A 105 -15.86 -2.09 8.35
CA SER A 105 -16.88 -1.95 9.40
C SER A 105 -16.99 -0.53 9.95
N LYS A 106 -15.95 0.30 9.82
CA LYS A 106 -16.05 1.74 10.07
C LYS A 106 -16.77 2.39 8.88
N PRO A 107 -17.75 3.30 9.07
CA PRO A 107 -18.36 4.04 7.98
C PRO A 107 -17.22 4.71 7.21
N GLY A 108 -16.96 4.19 6.02
CA GLY A 108 -15.91 4.73 5.18
C GLY A 108 -16.21 6.20 4.91
N PRO A 109 -15.18 7.06 4.77
CA PRO A 109 -15.38 8.38 4.19
C PRO A 109 -16.24 8.24 2.92
N PRO A 110 -17.17 9.16 2.65
CA PRO A 110 -18.23 8.99 1.67
C PRO A 110 -17.67 8.41 0.36
N PRO A 111 -18.23 7.30 -0.16
CA PRO A 111 -17.71 6.63 -1.34
C PRO A 111 -17.88 7.54 -2.55
N GLY A 112 -16.78 8.12 -3.00
CA GLY A 112 -16.73 8.89 -4.23
C GLY A 112 -15.29 8.96 -4.73
N PRO A 113 -15.07 9.21 -6.03
CA PRO A 113 -13.74 9.55 -6.58
C PRO A 113 -13.21 10.89 -6.05
N GLY A 114 -13.84 11.44 -5.01
CA GLY A 114 -13.56 12.73 -4.43
C GLY A 114 -12.27 12.73 -3.62
N LYS A 115 -11.64 13.89 -3.62
CA LYS A 115 -10.42 14.26 -2.89
C LYS A 115 -10.43 13.77 -1.41
N GLU A 116 -11.60 13.77 -0.79
CA GLU A 116 -11.85 13.39 0.60
C GLU A 116 -11.50 11.93 0.92
N TYR A 117 -11.66 11.01 -0.04
CA TYR A 117 -11.33 9.60 0.16
C TYR A 117 -9.82 9.39 0.32
N GLY A 118 -9.02 10.04 -0.52
CA GLY A 118 -7.56 10.01 -0.43
C GLY A 118 -7.04 10.64 0.86
N GLU A 119 -7.59 11.79 1.26
CA GLU A 119 -7.20 12.49 2.50
C GLU A 119 -7.54 11.70 3.76
N ALA A 120 -8.72 11.09 3.82
CA ALA A 120 -9.11 10.22 4.93
C ALA A 120 -8.23 8.95 5.01
N LEU A 121 -7.77 8.42 3.87
CA LEU A 121 -6.80 7.34 3.84
C LEU A 121 -5.48 7.77 4.45
N VAL A 122 -4.94 8.89 3.99
CA VAL A 122 -3.68 9.46 4.48
C VAL A 122 -3.75 9.64 5.99
N ALA A 123 -4.85 10.22 6.51
CA ALA A 123 -5.04 10.41 7.94
C ALA A 123 -5.01 9.08 8.72
N ARG A 124 -5.70 8.04 8.24
CA ARG A 124 -5.69 6.71 8.87
C ARG A 124 -4.32 6.05 8.83
N ILE A 125 -3.62 6.16 7.70
CA ILE A 125 -2.27 5.62 7.52
C ILE A 125 -1.31 6.29 8.50
N LYS A 126 -1.34 7.63 8.59
CA LYS A 126 -0.51 8.39 9.55
C LYS A 126 -0.81 8.03 11.00
N VAL A 127 -2.08 7.84 11.38
CA VAL A 127 -2.44 7.39 12.73
C VAL A 127 -1.90 5.99 13.01
N CYS A 128 -2.12 5.04 12.10
CA CYS A 128 -1.71 3.66 12.30
C CYS A 128 -0.20 3.44 12.21
N LEU A 129 0.54 4.29 11.51
CA LEU A 129 2.00 4.25 11.46
C LEU A 129 2.67 5.03 12.60
N ARG A 130 1.89 5.76 13.41
CA ARG A 130 2.35 6.51 14.58
C ARG A 130 2.13 5.75 15.91
N GLU A 131 1.25 4.76 15.90
CA GLU A 131 1.01 3.78 16.99
C GLU A 131 1.96 2.58 16.84
#